data_AF-A0A2A4IYH5-F1
#
_entry.id   AF-A0A2A4IYH5-F1
#
_cell.length_a   1.000
_cell.length_b   1.000
_cell.length_c   1.000
_cell.angle_alpha   90.00
_cell.angle_beta   90.00
_cell.angle_gamma   90.00
#
_symmetry.space_group_name_H-M   'P 1'
#
loop_
_entity.id
_entity.type
_entity.pdbx_description
1 polymer ?
#
loop_
_entity_poly.entity_id
_entity_poly.type
_entity_poly.pdbx_seq_one_letter_code
_entity_poly.pdbx_strand_id
1 'polypeptide(L)'
;MVQSPPLKSSILLMYRVSGKEIESWYSPGETYDSKFTTLGSAFEECRAEAVGLYLSLIPEILKIFGHEGQEAQDVTYVNWLSLLWNGAAKATEMYQPATKTWLQAHARARFVLMRLLELEGDGMLRIEETEPGKNLLLTLQREHLATRGKKIIGDFLVQLQTIKATGDVAAGEKLFDKYSRLDEPWSRWRDIVMMHKQPRNIFVQPNTFLINSNKGEEIDLKRYPATAEGMIASWVERFPNTDIDDILEQLAEKDSMYYQDLKAIASA
;
A
#
# COMPACT_ATOMS: atom_id res chain seq x y z
N MET A 1 55.26 13.68 16.94
CA MET A 1 54.37 13.12 15.88
C MET A 1 53.86 11.78 16.37
N VAL A 2 52.62 11.74 16.85
CA VAL A 2 51.99 10.50 17.32
C VAL A 2 51.42 9.80 16.09
N GLN A 3 51.94 8.61 15.78
CA GLN A 3 51.34 7.72 14.78
C GLN A 3 50.00 7.22 15.31
N SER A 4 48.92 7.49 14.57
CA SER A 4 47.62 6.86 14.80
C SER A 4 47.72 5.35 14.53
N PRO A 5 47.18 4.48 15.40
CA PRO A 5 47.21 3.05 15.17
C PRO A 5 46.23 2.65 14.05
N PRO A 6 46.47 1.54 13.34
CA PRO A 6 45.55 1.07 12.32
C PRO A 6 44.26 0.56 13.00
N LEU A 7 43.11 1.00 12.49
CA LEU A 7 41.81 0.44 12.83
C LEU A 7 41.75 -1.04 12.40
N LYS A 8 42.21 -1.94 13.27
CA LYS A 8 41.89 -3.38 13.19
C LYS A 8 40.58 -3.64 13.91
N SER A 9 39.48 -3.45 13.19
CA SER A 9 38.19 -4.07 13.49
C SER A 9 37.37 -4.04 12.20
N SER A 10 37.64 -5.00 11.32
CA SER A 10 36.73 -5.33 10.24
C SER A 10 35.52 -6.02 10.86
N ILE A 11 34.53 -5.23 11.29
CA ILE A 11 33.18 -5.73 11.53
C ILE A 11 32.65 -6.15 10.16
N LEU A 12 32.78 -7.43 9.83
CA LEU A 12 32.08 -8.01 8.70
C LEU A 12 30.59 -8.01 9.06
N LEU A 13 29.81 -7.15 8.40
CA LEU A 13 28.36 -7.26 8.41
C LEU A 13 28.00 -8.41 7.45
N MET A 14 27.85 -9.63 7.98
CA MET A 14 27.35 -10.77 7.21
C MET A 14 25.83 -10.76 7.18
N TYR A 15 25.25 -11.00 6.01
CA TYR A 15 23.80 -11.06 5.86
C TYR A 15 23.26 -12.49 6.01
N ARG A 16 22.31 -12.67 6.94
CA ARG A 16 21.80 -13.96 7.39
C ARG A 16 21.01 -14.76 6.32
N VAL A 17 20.53 -14.13 5.25
CA VAL A 17 19.73 -14.85 4.23
C VAL A 17 20.58 -15.47 3.12
N SER A 18 21.73 -14.88 2.75
CA SER A 18 22.63 -15.45 1.74
C SER A 18 23.85 -16.15 2.35
N GLY A 19 24.19 -15.84 3.61
CA GLY A 19 25.47 -16.25 4.20
C GLY A 19 26.68 -15.59 3.53
N LYS A 20 26.45 -14.60 2.65
CA LYS A 20 27.48 -13.84 1.93
C LYS A 20 27.73 -12.50 2.60
N GLU A 21 28.86 -11.90 2.27
CA GLU A 21 29.16 -10.50 2.60
C GLU A 21 28.22 -9.55 1.85
N ILE A 22 28.11 -8.32 2.34
CA ILE A 22 27.32 -7.28 1.70
C ILE A 22 28.07 -6.76 0.47
N GLU A 23 27.49 -6.95 -0.71
CA GLU A 23 28.07 -6.56 -2.01
C GLU A 23 27.40 -5.29 -2.58
N SER A 24 26.36 -4.75 -1.94
CA SER A 24 25.61 -3.57 -2.40
C SER A 24 25.25 -2.62 -1.26
N TRP A 25 25.27 -1.31 -1.57
CA TRP A 25 24.87 -0.23 -0.67
C TRP A 25 24.41 1.01 -1.47
N TYR A 26 24.01 2.06 -0.76
CA TYR A 26 23.72 3.39 -1.31
C TYR A 26 25.01 4.21 -1.43
N SER A 27 25.25 4.76 -2.60
CA SER A 27 26.33 5.69 -2.92
C SER A 27 26.00 7.11 -2.44
N PRO A 28 27.00 8.00 -2.31
CA PRO A 28 26.74 9.40 -1.95
C PRO A 28 25.69 10.05 -2.88
N GLY A 29 24.63 10.60 -2.28
CA GLY A 29 23.52 11.21 -3.02
C GLY A 29 22.39 10.26 -3.42
N GLU A 30 22.58 8.94 -3.30
CA GLU A 30 21.50 7.97 -3.51
C GLU A 30 20.57 7.92 -2.30
N THR A 31 19.27 8.00 -2.57
CA THR A 31 18.18 7.79 -1.62
C THR A 31 17.39 6.53 -1.99
N TYR A 32 16.52 6.07 -1.07
CA TYR A 32 15.59 4.98 -1.33
C TYR A 32 14.79 5.19 -2.62
N ASP A 33 14.18 6.36 -2.78
CA ASP A 33 13.35 6.69 -3.94
C ASP A 33 14.16 6.73 -5.24
N SER A 34 15.39 7.27 -5.20
CA SER A 34 16.26 7.32 -6.39
C SER A 34 16.72 5.93 -6.86
N LYS A 35 16.93 4.98 -5.92
CA LYS A 35 17.34 3.60 -6.23
C LYS A 35 16.16 2.73 -6.64
N PHE A 36 15.11 2.69 -5.83
CA PHE A 36 13.98 1.78 -6.02
C PHE A 36 12.95 2.31 -7.03
N THR A 37 12.99 3.60 -7.38
CA THR A 37 12.20 4.22 -8.43
C THR A 37 10.71 3.82 -8.38
N THR A 38 10.21 3.18 -9.44
CA THR A 38 8.80 2.76 -9.60
C THR A 38 8.39 1.65 -8.63
N LEU A 39 9.35 0.85 -8.13
CA LEU A 39 9.09 -0.20 -7.16
C LEU A 39 8.99 0.34 -5.73
N GLY A 40 9.66 1.45 -5.42
CA GLY A 40 9.89 1.94 -4.06
C GLY A 40 8.63 2.01 -3.21
N SER A 41 7.59 2.69 -3.69
CA SER A 41 6.34 2.81 -2.92
C SER A 41 5.70 1.46 -2.63
N ALA A 42 5.53 0.59 -3.62
CA ALA A 42 4.90 -0.72 -3.40
C ALA A 42 5.73 -1.62 -2.47
N PHE A 43 7.06 -1.52 -2.57
CA PHE A 43 7.99 -2.26 -1.73
C PHE A 43 7.91 -1.84 -0.27
N GLU A 44 7.94 -0.54 0.00
CA GLU A 44 7.86 -0.03 1.37
C GLU A 44 6.48 -0.26 1.99
N GLU A 45 5.40 -0.07 1.23
CA GLU A 45 4.04 -0.37 1.71
C GLU A 45 3.87 -1.85 2.05
N CYS A 46 4.41 -2.75 1.21
CA CYS A 46 4.39 -4.18 1.50
C CYS A 46 5.15 -4.53 2.78
N ARG A 47 6.27 -3.87 3.03
CA ARG A 47 7.03 -4.03 4.27
C ARG A 47 6.24 -3.53 5.47
N ALA A 48 5.60 -2.37 5.37
CA ALA A 48 4.80 -1.79 6.44
C ALA A 48 3.57 -2.65 6.78
N GLU A 49 2.80 -3.07 5.77
CA GLU A 49 1.65 -3.98 5.90
C GLU A 49 2.07 -5.33 6.52
N ALA A 50 3.21 -5.90 6.10
CA ALA A 50 3.76 -7.12 6.67
C ALA A 50 4.16 -6.97 8.16
N VAL A 51 4.73 -5.82 8.55
CA VAL A 51 4.99 -5.51 9.97
C VAL A 51 3.68 -5.47 10.75
N GLY A 52 2.63 -4.86 10.19
CA GLY A 52 1.29 -4.86 10.79
C GLY A 52 0.76 -6.26 11.05
N LEU A 53 0.81 -7.16 10.06
CA LEU A 53 0.41 -8.57 10.21
C LEU A 53 1.25 -9.32 11.25
N TYR A 54 2.57 -9.11 11.24
CA TYR A 54 3.49 -9.81 12.14
C TYR A 54 3.29 -9.39 13.61
N LEU A 55 3.17 -8.09 13.84
CA LEU A 55 3.02 -7.50 15.17
C LEU A 55 1.59 -7.66 15.71
N SER A 56 0.57 -7.76 14.85
CA SER A 56 -0.81 -8.05 15.30
C SER A 56 -0.97 -9.43 15.93
N LEU A 57 0.07 -10.25 15.99
CA LEU A 57 0.07 -11.53 16.69
C LEU A 57 0.62 -11.43 18.12
N ILE A 58 1.04 -10.24 18.56
CA ILE A 58 1.64 -10.00 19.88
C ILE A 58 0.56 -9.48 20.85
N PRO A 59 0.13 -10.27 21.85
CA PRO A 59 -0.97 -9.91 22.74
C PRO A 59 -0.79 -8.55 23.44
N GLU A 60 0.44 -8.20 23.80
CA GLU A 60 0.79 -6.94 24.45
C GLU A 60 0.47 -5.72 23.58
N ILE A 61 0.59 -5.86 22.26
CA ILE A 61 0.24 -4.79 21.31
C ILE A 61 -1.28 -4.59 21.30
N LEU A 62 -2.06 -5.67 21.19
CA LEU A 62 -3.53 -5.58 21.18
C LEU A 62 -4.07 -5.00 22.49
N LYS A 63 -3.41 -5.28 23.60
CA LYS A 63 -3.74 -4.71 24.91
C LYS A 63 -3.60 -3.18 24.93
N ILE A 64 -2.63 -2.61 24.22
CA ILE A 64 -2.50 -1.15 24.07
C ILE A 64 -3.74 -0.56 23.38
N PHE A 65 -4.32 -1.30 22.44
CA PHE A 65 -5.56 -0.93 21.75
C PHE A 65 -6.84 -1.34 22.50
N GLY A 66 -6.71 -1.91 23.72
CA GLY A 66 -7.85 -2.26 24.57
C GLY A 66 -8.50 -3.61 24.27
N HIS A 67 -7.85 -4.50 23.52
CA HIS A 67 -8.39 -5.83 23.20
C HIS A 67 -7.59 -6.94 23.90
N GLU A 68 -8.29 -7.87 24.55
CA GLU A 68 -7.71 -9.05 25.22
C GLU A 68 -8.56 -10.31 24.93
N GLY A 69 -8.02 -11.50 25.23
CA GLY A 69 -8.76 -12.77 25.12
C GLY A 69 -9.26 -13.09 23.71
N GLN A 70 -10.49 -13.60 23.61
CA GLN A 70 -11.10 -14.01 22.33
C GLN A 70 -11.28 -12.84 21.37
N GLU A 71 -11.61 -11.65 21.88
CA GLU A 71 -11.78 -10.44 21.06
C GLU A 71 -10.47 -10.07 20.35
N ALA A 72 -9.35 -10.11 21.06
CA ALA A 72 -8.03 -9.87 20.44
C ALA A 72 -7.71 -10.90 19.34
N GLN A 73 -8.10 -12.17 19.52
CA GLN A 73 -7.93 -13.21 18.50
C GLN A 73 -8.80 -12.95 17.27
N ASP A 74 -10.03 -12.45 17.46
CA ASP A 74 -10.93 -12.08 16.36
C ASP A 74 -10.47 -10.84 15.62
N VAL A 75 -10.03 -9.79 16.32
CA VAL A 75 -9.39 -8.61 15.73
C VAL A 75 -8.19 -9.02 14.87
N THR A 76 -7.33 -9.89 15.41
CA THR A 76 -6.16 -10.42 14.70
C THR A 76 -6.57 -11.19 13.44
N TYR A 77 -7.54 -12.09 13.55
CA TYR A 77 -8.02 -12.88 12.42
C TYR A 77 -8.63 -12.00 11.33
N VAL A 78 -9.50 -11.05 11.72
CA VAL A 78 -10.14 -10.13 10.77
C VAL A 78 -9.12 -9.18 10.14
N ASN A 79 -8.10 -8.74 10.86
CA ASN A 79 -7.01 -7.95 10.30
C ASN A 79 -6.30 -8.69 9.16
N TRP A 80 -5.89 -9.94 9.40
CA TRP A 80 -5.27 -10.80 8.39
C TRP A 80 -6.21 -11.08 7.23
N LEU A 81 -7.45 -11.50 7.53
CA LEU A 81 -8.45 -11.82 6.52
C LEU A 81 -8.75 -10.61 5.63
N SER A 82 -8.97 -9.43 6.21
CA SER A 82 -9.28 -8.20 5.48
C SER A 82 -8.16 -7.78 4.55
N LEU A 83 -6.90 -7.84 4.99
CA LEU A 83 -5.76 -7.50 4.16
C LEU A 83 -5.64 -8.44 2.95
N LEU A 84 -5.67 -9.76 3.20
CA LEU A 84 -5.52 -10.78 2.18
C LEU A 84 -6.71 -10.78 1.22
N TRP A 85 -7.92 -10.57 1.74
CA TRP A 85 -9.13 -10.40 0.95
C TRP A 85 -9.05 -9.16 0.05
N ASN A 86 -8.54 -8.01 0.54
CA ASN A 86 -8.31 -6.86 -0.33
C ASN A 86 -7.26 -7.14 -1.42
N GLY A 87 -6.27 -7.99 -1.14
CA GLY A 87 -5.35 -8.53 -2.14
C GLY A 87 -6.08 -9.30 -3.24
N ALA A 88 -6.92 -10.26 -2.87
CA ALA A 88 -7.64 -11.10 -3.82
C ALA A 88 -8.78 -10.39 -4.56
N ALA A 89 -9.61 -9.64 -3.84
CA ALA A 89 -10.90 -9.15 -4.31
C ALA A 89 -10.86 -7.74 -4.90
N LYS A 90 -9.76 -6.99 -4.73
CA LYS A 90 -9.68 -5.58 -5.18
C LYS A 90 -8.37 -5.19 -5.84
N ALA A 91 -7.25 -5.83 -5.48
CA ALA A 91 -5.95 -5.34 -5.92
C ALA A 91 -5.81 -5.33 -7.45
N THR A 92 -6.31 -6.37 -8.12
CA THR A 92 -6.17 -6.52 -9.58
C THR A 92 -7.01 -5.52 -10.39
N GLU A 93 -7.94 -4.78 -9.75
CA GLU A 93 -8.57 -3.59 -10.34
C GLU A 93 -7.53 -2.51 -10.69
N MET A 94 -6.43 -2.46 -9.92
CA MET A 94 -5.33 -1.51 -10.07
C MET A 94 -4.19 -2.10 -10.92
N TYR A 95 -4.45 -3.13 -11.73
CA TYR A 95 -3.49 -3.68 -12.67
C TYR A 95 -3.95 -3.42 -14.10
N GLN A 96 -3.02 -2.93 -14.93
CA GLN A 96 -3.21 -2.70 -16.36
C GLN A 96 -2.60 -3.87 -17.16
N PRO A 97 -3.41 -4.78 -17.75
CA PRO A 97 -2.89 -5.96 -18.42
C PRO A 97 -2.04 -5.66 -19.65
N ALA A 98 -2.42 -4.65 -20.45
CA ALA A 98 -1.73 -4.32 -21.70
C ALA A 98 -0.26 -3.91 -21.50
N THR A 99 0.02 -3.20 -20.42
CA THR A 99 1.37 -2.71 -20.08
C THR A 99 2.02 -3.47 -18.93
N LYS A 100 1.31 -4.47 -18.38
CA LYS A 100 1.71 -5.26 -17.21
C LYS A 100 2.09 -4.39 -16.00
N THR A 101 1.39 -3.27 -15.82
CA THR A 101 1.75 -2.26 -14.81
C THR A 101 0.74 -2.24 -13.67
N TRP A 102 1.24 -2.15 -12.44
CA TRP A 102 0.44 -1.85 -11.27
C TRP A 102 0.28 -0.33 -11.11
N LEU A 103 -0.97 0.13 -11.04
CA LEU A 103 -1.34 1.54 -10.98
C LEU A 103 -1.45 2.08 -9.55
N GLN A 104 -1.41 1.20 -8.54
CA GLN A 104 -1.51 1.61 -7.13
C GLN A 104 -0.61 0.73 -6.23
N ALA A 105 0.26 1.39 -5.47
CA ALA A 105 1.32 0.75 -4.69
C ALA A 105 0.79 -0.21 -3.61
N HIS A 106 -0.23 0.18 -2.86
CA HIS A 106 -0.78 -0.62 -1.76
C HIS A 106 -1.53 -1.87 -2.27
N ALA A 107 -2.19 -1.78 -3.42
CA ALA A 107 -2.87 -2.88 -4.10
C ALA A 107 -1.85 -3.92 -4.50
N ARG A 108 -0.75 -3.50 -5.15
CA ARG A 108 0.37 -4.39 -5.46
C ARG A 108 0.94 -5.04 -4.20
N ALA A 109 1.18 -4.26 -3.14
CA ALA A 109 1.69 -4.76 -1.86
C ALA A 109 0.77 -5.83 -1.22
N ARG A 110 -0.53 -5.57 -1.14
CA ARG A 110 -1.52 -6.52 -0.60
C ARG A 110 -1.65 -7.77 -1.46
N PHE A 111 -1.57 -7.62 -2.78
CA PHE A 111 -1.52 -8.76 -3.69
C PHE A 111 -0.26 -9.60 -3.48
N VAL A 112 0.91 -8.98 -3.28
CA VAL A 112 2.16 -9.68 -2.96
C VAL A 112 2.03 -10.49 -1.66
N LEU A 113 1.51 -9.90 -0.58
CA LEU A 113 1.34 -10.60 0.70
C LEU A 113 0.32 -11.74 0.60
N MET A 114 -0.77 -11.52 -0.14
CA MET A 114 -1.76 -12.54 -0.44
C MET A 114 -1.14 -13.71 -1.21
N ARG A 115 -0.43 -13.43 -2.32
CA ARG A 115 0.25 -14.45 -3.14
C ARG A 115 1.36 -15.18 -2.38
N LEU A 116 2.07 -14.50 -1.49
CA LEU A 116 3.06 -15.12 -0.61
C LEU A 116 2.42 -16.22 0.25
N LEU A 117 1.31 -15.94 0.93
CA LEU A 117 0.64 -16.93 1.77
C LEU A 117 -0.09 -17.99 0.95
N GLU A 118 -0.62 -17.65 -0.23
CA GLU A 118 -1.23 -18.62 -1.14
C GLU A 118 -0.19 -19.65 -1.64
N LEU A 119 1.01 -19.18 -2.02
CA LEU A 119 2.05 -20.04 -2.61
C LEU A 119 2.90 -20.76 -1.56
N GLU A 120 3.20 -20.12 -0.43
CA GLU A 120 4.14 -20.65 0.58
C GLU A 120 3.45 -21.09 1.88
N GLY A 121 2.15 -20.83 2.01
CA GLY A 121 1.37 -21.12 3.21
C GLY A 121 0.91 -22.56 3.35
N ASP A 122 1.22 -23.43 2.38
CA ASP A 122 0.89 -24.87 2.40
C ASP A 122 -0.60 -25.10 2.77
N GLY A 123 -1.47 -24.46 1.98
CA GLY A 123 -2.92 -24.56 2.10
C GLY A 123 -3.58 -23.68 3.18
N MET A 124 -2.82 -22.91 3.97
CA MET A 124 -3.39 -22.01 4.98
C MET A 124 -4.27 -20.90 4.38
N LEU A 125 -3.94 -20.46 3.16
CA LEU A 125 -4.71 -19.53 2.36
C LEU A 125 -5.04 -20.21 1.04
N ARG A 126 -6.33 -20.30 0.71
CA ARG A 126 -6.80 -20.83 -0.57
C ARG A 126 -7.74 -19.84 -1.22
N ILE A 127 -7.59 -19.67 -2.52
CA ILE A 127 -8.52 -18.94 -3.37
C ILE A 127 -9.00 -19.93 -4.43
N GLU A 128 -10.31 -20.02 -4.61
CA GLU A 128 -10.93 -20.93 -5.58
C GLU A 128 -12.20 -20.33 -6.16
N GLU A 129 -12.59 -20.79 -7.34
CA GLU A 129 -13.90 -20.46 -7.90
C GLU A 129 -14.99 -21.28 -7.22
N THR A 130 -16.00 -20.62 -6.69
CA THR A 130 -17.23 -21.31 -6.21
C THR A 130 -18.17 -21.62 -7.37
N GLU A 131 -18.15 -20.76 -8.37
CA GLU A 131 -18.85 -20.91 -9.65
C GLU A 131 -17.90 -20.49 -10.78
N PRO A 132 -17.68 -21.34 -11.78
CA PRO A 132 -16.78 -21.03 -12.89
C PRO A 132 -17.09 -19.68 -13.53
N GLY A 133 -16.11 -18.77 -13.54
CA GLY A 133 -16.16 -17.45 -14.16
C GLY A 133 -17.02 -16.42 -13.43
N LYS A 134 -17.51 -16.68 -12.22
CA LYS A 134 -18.46 -15.79 -11.53
C LYS A 134 -18.06 -15.33 -10.15
N ASN A 135 -17.53 -16.23 -9.32
CA ASN A 135 -17.32 -15.94 -7.90
C ASN A 135 -16.04 -16.61 -7.40
N LEU A 136 -15.34 -15.93 -6.49
CA LEU A 136 -14.16 -16.42 -5.80
C LEU A 136 -14.44 -16.55 -4.30
N LEU A 137 -13.94 -17.63 -3.70
CA LEU A 137 -13.91 -17.83 -2.26
C LEU A 137 -12.46 -17.80 -1.77
N LEU A 138 -12.17 -16.92 -0.81
CA LEU A 138 -10.92 -16.90 -0.08
C LEU A 138 -11.13 -17.58 1.28
N THR A 139 -10.39 -18.64 1.54
CA THR A 139 -10.40 -19.37 2.81
C THR A 139 -9.07 -19.18 3.54
N LEU A 140 -9.10 -18.67 4.77
CA LEU A 140 -7.94 -18.49 5.64
C LEU A 140 -8.07 -19.32 6.91
N GLN A 141 -7.11 -20.21 7.15
CA GLN A 141 -7.04 -21.08 8.32
C GLN A 141 -6.48 -20.34 9.53
N ARG A 142 -7.35 -20.08 10.52
CA ARG A 142 -7.07 -19.26 11.70
C ARG A 142 -5.96 -19.85 12.58
N GLU A 143 -5.96 -21.16 12.74
CA GLU A 143 -5.04 -21.94 13.56
C GLU A 143 -3.57 -21.83 13.11
N HIS A 144 -3.33 -21.41 11.87
CA HIS A 144 -1.99 -21.30 11.29
C HIS A 144 -1.39 -19.89 11.35
N LEU A 145 -2.15 -18.87 11.78
CA LEU A 145 -1.66 -17.49 11.81
C LEU A 145 -0.46 -17.30 12.74
N ALA A 146 -0.58 -17.73 14.00
CA ALA A 146 0.47 -17.55 15.01
C ALA A 146 1.68 -18.50 14.84
N THR A 147 1.57 -19.49 13.96
CA THR A 147 2.61 -20.50 13.71
C THR A 147 3.23 -20.30 12.32
N ARG A 148 2.70 -20.97 11.30
CA ARG A 148 3.23 -20.93 9.94
C ARG A 148 3.14 -19.54 9.32
N GLY A 149 2.00 -18.86 9.46
CA GLY A 149 1.77 -17.51 8.95
C GLY A 149 2.80 -16.52 9.50
N LYS A 150 2.99 -16.52 10.83
CA LYS A 150 4.00 -15.69 11.50
C LYS A 150 5.40 -15.94 10.95
N LYS A 151 5.78 -17.21 10.76
CA LYS A 151 7.10 -17.57 10.22
C LYS A 151 7.27 -17.05 8.78
N ILE A 152 6.31 -17.29 7.90
CA ILE A 152 6.37 -16.84 6.49
C ILE A 152 6.49 -15.33 6.40
N ILE A 153 5.63 -14.59 7.11
CA ILE A 153 5.67 -13.12 7.12
C ILE A 153 6.99 -12.62 7.73
N GLY A 154 7.47 -13.24 8.81
CA GLY A 154 8.73 -12.88 9.45
C GLY A 154 9.94 -13.09 8.53
N ASP A 155 10.03 -14.24 7.86
CA ASP A 155 11.09 -14.54 6.91
C ASP A 155 11.05 -13.58 5.71
N PHE A 156 9.85 -13.27 5.22
CA PHE A 156 9.65 -12.29 4.14
C PHE A 156 10.04 -10.87 4.57
N LEU A 157 9.73 -10.46 5.80
CA LEU A 157 10.18 -9.17 6.35
C LEU A 157 11.71 -9.06 6.40
N VAL A 158 12.40 -10.14 6.77
CA VAL A 158 13.88 -10.18 6.76
C VAL A 158 14.42 -10.00 5.35
N GLN A 159 13.79 -10.62 4.33
CA GLN A 159 14.16 -10.41 2.93
C GLN A 159 13.94 -8.96 2.50
N LEU A 160 12.73 -8.42 2.75
CA LEU A 160 12.38 -7.04 2.37
C LEU A 160 13.33 -6.02 3.02
N GLN A 161 13.53 -6.13 4.33
CA GLN A 161 14.33 -5.17 5.08
C GLN A 161 15.79 -5.17 4.63
N THR A 162 16.33 -6.32 4.23
CA THR A 162 17.71 -6.34 3.76
C THR A 162 17.87 -5.84 2.37
N ILE A 163 17.01 -6.25 1.44
CA ILE A 163 17.01 -5.69 0.09
C ILE A 163 16.97 -4.15 0.17
N LYS A 164 16.11 -3.61 1.05
CA LYS A 164 16.05 -2.18 1.34
C LYS A 164 17.35 -1.64 1.91
N ALA A 165 17.93 -2.28 2.93
CA ALA A 165 19.12 -1.81 3.64
C ALA A 165 20.39 -1.83 2.78
N THR A 166 20.53 -2.81 1.88
CA THR A 166 21.68 -2.92 0.96
C THR A 166 21.44 -2.22 -0.37
N GLY A 167 20.22 -1.70 -0.61
CA GLY A 167 19.90 -1.04 -1.88
C GLY A 167 19.98 -1.97 -3.09
N ASP A 168 19.63 -3.25 -2.91
CA ASP A 168 19.65 -4.29 -3.95
C ASP A 168 18.32 -4.32 -4.73
N VAL A 169 18.16 -3.33 -5.60
CA VAL A 169 16.92 -3.11 -6.37
C VAL A 169 16.60 -4.32 -7.25
N ALA A 170 17.60 -4.97 -7.85
CA ALA A 170 17.41 -6.14 -8.70
C ALA A 170 16.82 -7.33 -7.92
N ALA A 171 17.29 -7.57 -6.69
CA ALA A 171 16.67 -8.56 -5.81
C ALA A 171 15.23 -8.17 -5.43
N GLY A 172 14.98 -6.88 -5.18
CA GLY A 172 13.63 -6.36 -4.91
C GLY A 172 12.65 -6.57 -6.06
N GLU A 173 13.06 -6.26 -7.29
CA GLU A 173 12.27 -6.48 -8.50
C GLU A 173 11.96 -7.96 -8.68
N LYS A 174 12.96 -8.83 -8.56
CA LYS A 174 12.77 -10.29 -8.67
C LYS A 174 11.81 -10.82 -7.62
N LEU A 175 11.91 -10.34 -6.38
CA LEU A 175 11.03 -10.75 -5.28
C LEU A 175 9.58 -10.33 -5.56
N PHE A 176 9.37 -9.07 -5.96
CA PHE A 176 8.04 -8.57 -6.28
C PHE A 176 7.45 -9.23 -7.51
N ASP A 177 8.25 -9.48 -8.55
CA ASP A 177 7.79 -10.13 -9.77
C ASP A 177 7.31 -11.56 -9.50
N LYS A 178 7.99 -12.30 -8.61
CA LYS A 178 7.53 -13.64 -8.17
C LYS A 178 6.08 -13.63 -7.65
N TYR A 179 5.72 -12.63 -6.84
CA TYR A 179 4.42 -12.59 -6.14
C TYR A 179 3.40 -11.63 -6.75
N SER A 180 3.77 -10.78 -7.72
CA SER A 180 2.85 -9.78 -8.31
C SER A 180 2.59 -9.94 -9.80
N ARG A 181 3.07 -11.02 -10.42
CA ARG A 181 2.62 -11.43 -11.76
C ARG A 181 1.20 -12.00 -11.70
N LEU A 182 0.38 -11.60 -12.67
CA LEU A 182 -0.98 -12.11 -12.88
C LEU A 182 -0.94 -13.18 -13.98
N ASP A 183 -0.21 -14.27 -13.73
CA ASP A 183 -0.31 -15.47 -14.55
C ASP A 183 -1.60 -16.25 -14.20
N GLU A 184 -1.99 -17.25 -15.00
CA GLU A 184 -3.18 -18.07 -14.69
C GLU A 184 -3.05 -18.71 -13.29
N PRO A 185 -4.14 -18.75 -12.48
CA PRO A 185 -5.51 -18.35 -12.82
C PRO A 185 -5.81 -16.85 -12.63
N TRP A 186 -4.87 -16.05 -12.12
CA TRP A 186 -5.09 -14.65 -11.72
C TRP A 186 -5.34 -13.70 -12.89
N SER A 187 -4.77 -13.96 -14.06
CA SER A 187 -5.12 -13.25 -15.31
C SER A 187 -6.61 -13.30 -15.59
N ARG A 188 -7.21 -14.49 -15.51
CA ARG A 188 -8.64 -14.72 -15.73
C ARG A 188 -9.50 -14.30 -14.54
N TRP A 189 -9.07 -14.58 -13.32
CA TRP A 189 -9.79 -14.17 -12.10
C TRP A 189 -9.90 -12.66 -11.94
N ARG A 190 -9.01 -11.89 -12.58
CA ARG A 190 -9.19 -10.43 -12.69
C ARG A 190 -10.53 -10.06 -13.30
N ASP A 191 -11.04 -10.81 -14.28
CA ASP A 191 -12.35 -10.51 -14.88
C ASP A 191 -13.49 -10.70 -13.87
N ILE A 192 -13.37 -11.70 -13.00
CA ILE A 192 -14.30 -11.91 -11.87
C ILE A 192 -14.20 -10.74 -10.89
N VAL A 193 -13.00 -10.31 -10.52
CA VAL A 193 -12.80 -9.14 -9.64
C VAL A 193 -13.43 -7.88 -10.24
N MET A 194 -13.23 -7.65 -11.54
CA MET A 194 -13.80 -6.49 -12.23
C MET A 194 -15.33 -6.55 -12.32
N MET A 195 -15.93 -7.74 -12.40
CA MET A 195 -17.39 -7.94 -12.38
C MET A 195 -18.01 -7.50 -11.05
N HIS A 196 -17.28 -7.67 -9.94
CA HIS A 196 -17.74 -7.33 -8.58
C HIS A 196 -17.26 -5.95 -8.09
N LYS A 197 -16.53 -5.21 -8.93
CA LYS A 197 -15.97 -3.90 -8.59
C LYS A 197 -17.04 -2.94 -8.07
N GLN A 198 -16.76 -2.35 -6.91
CA GLN A 198 -17.61 -1.32 -6.30
C GLN A 198 -17.03 0.07 -6.54
N PRO A 199 -17.88 1.10 -6.73
CA PRO A 199 -17.41 2.48 -6.80
C PRO A 199 -16.76 2.89 -5.48
N ARG A 200 -15.74 3.76 -5.55
CA ARG A 200 -15.11 4.31 -4.34
C ARG A 200 -16.03 5.33 -3.68
N ASN A 201 -16.09 5.30 -2.36
CA ASN A 201 -16.80 6.31 -1.58
C ASN A 201 -16.12 7.67 -1.74
N ILE A 202 -16.93 8.73 -1.78
CA ILE A 202 -16.48 10.12 -1.73
C ILE A 202 -16.76 10.64 -0.32
N PHE A 203 -15.78 11.33 0.27
CA PHE A 203 -15.92 11.92 1.60
C PHE A 203 -16.33 13.38 1.49
N VAL A 204 -17.49 13.72 2.04
CA VAL A 204 -17.92 15.12 2.20
C VAL A 204 -17.19 15.71 3.40
N GLN A 205 -16.37 16.73 3.16
CA GLN A 205 -15.54 17.34 4.20
C GLN A 205 -16.25 18.55 4.83
N PRO A 206 -16.11 18.75 6.15
CA PRO A 206 -16.63 19.95 6.81
C PRO A 206 -15.85 21.21 6.40
N ASN A 207 -16.39 22.36 6.80
CA ASN A 207 -15.71 23.66 6.77
C ASN A 207 -15.66 24.24 8.17
N THR A 208 -14.67 25.10 8.40
CA THR A 208 -14.51 25.85 9.65
C THR A 208 -14.72 27.33 9.39
N PHE A 209 -15.57 27.98 10.19
CA PHE A 209 -15.88 29.40 10.06
C PHE A 209 -15.55 30.13 11.36
N LEU A 210 -14.90 31.30 11.23
CA LEU A 210 -14.74 32.19 12.37
C LEU A 210 -16.08 32.86 12.66
N ILE A 211 -16.55 32.75 13.90
CA ILE A 211 -17.77 33.36 14.37
C ILE A 211 -17.46 34.30 15.55
N ASN A 212 -18.08 35.48 15.55
CA ASN A 212 -17.98 36.41 16.67
C ASN A 212 -19.02 36.02 17.72
N SER A 213 -18.57 35.54 18.87
CA SER A 213 -19.42 35.21 20.01
C SER A 213 -19.34 36.32 21.07
N ASN A 214 -20.28 36.30 22.02
CA ASN A 214 -20.26 37.21 23.18
C ASN A 214 -19.02 37.01 24.09
N LYS A 215 -18.23 35.96 23.86
CA LYS A 215 -17.03 35.60 24.63
C LYS A 215 -15.72 35.76 23.84
N GLY A 216 -15.78 36.25 22.60
CA GLY A 216 -14.62 36.43 21.72
C GLY A 216 -14.77 35.71 20.39
N GLU A 217 -13.64 35.43 19.74
CA GLU A 217 -13.59 34.66 18.50
C GLU A 217 -13.80 33.16 18.81
N GLU A 218 -14.79 32.55 18.17
CA GLU A 218 -15.05 31.11 18.21
C GLU A 218 -14.97 30.53 16.78
N ILE A 219 -14.70 29.23 16.68
CA ILE A 219 -14.65 28.52 15.39
C ILE A 219 -15.84 27.57 15.33
N ASP A 220 -16.72 27.77 14.34
CA ASP A 220 -17.81 26.85 14.03
C ASP A 220 -17.34 25.76 13.06
N LEU A 221 -17.71 24.50 13.34
CA LEU A 221 -17.45 23.36 12.46
C LEU A 221 -18.74 23.00 11.71
N LYS A 222 -18.90 23.56 10.52
CA LYS A 222 -20.06 23.27 9.68
C LYS A 222 -19.88 21.93 8.97
N ARG A 223 -20.82 21.02 9.22
CA ARG A 223 -20.91 19.70 8.56
C ARG A 223 -21.96 19.73 7.47
N TYR A 224 -21.75 18.91 6.45
CA TYR A 224 -22.65 18.77 5.31
C TYR A 224 -23.17 17.33 5.22
N PRO A 225 -24.38 17.10 4.67
CA PRO A 225 -24.89 15.75 4.43
C PRO A 225 -23.98 14.93 3.51
N ALA A 226 -23.93 13.61 3.70
CA ALA A 226 -23.19 12.69 2.83
C ALA A 226 -23.94 12.40 1.52
N THR A 227 -24.24 13.46 0.75
CA THR A 227 -24.91 13.41 -0.55
C THR A 227 -24.14 14.19 -1.60
N ALA A 228 -24.52 14.09 -2.87
CA ALA A 228 -23.91 14.87 -3.95
C ALA A 228 -24.09 16.38 -3.70
N GLU A 229 -25.27 16.80 -3.25
CA GLU A 229 -25.59 18.19 -2.90
C GLU A 229 -24.75 18.67 -1.71
N GLY A 230 -24.58 17.81 -0.68
CA GLY A 230 -23.73 18.12 0.46
C GLY A 230 -22.26 18.28 0.08
N MET A 231 -21.76 17.44 -0.85
CA MET A 231 -20.42 17.60 -1.42
C MET A 231 -20.30 18.97 -2.11
N ILE A 232 -21.22 19.33 -3.01
CA ILE A 232 -21.18 20.61 -3.74
C ILE A 232 -21.24 21.78 -2.76
N ALA A 233 -22.20 21.77 -1.83
CA ALA A 233 -22.33 22.82 -0.82
C ALA A 233 -21.05 23.00 0.01
N SER A 234 -20.37 21.90 0.35
CA SER A 234 -19.11 21.95 1.09
C SER A 234 -17.96 22.63 0.35
N TRP A 235 -18.01 22.68 -0.99
CA TRP A 235 -17.00 23.38 -1.81
C TRP A 235 -17.40 24.81 -2.12
N VAL A 236 -18.68 25.05 -2.42
CA VAL A 236 -19.22 26.40 -2.64
C VAL A 236 -18.94 27.30 -1.43
N GLU A 237 -19.07 26.77 -0.21
CA GLU A 237 -18.82 27.54 1.01
C GLU A 237 -17.37 27.48 1.50
N ARG A 238 -16.49 26.73 0.81
CA ARG A 238 -15.08 26.57 1.22
C ARG A 238 -14.24 27.80 0.86
N PHE A 239 -14.53 28.38 -0.29
CA PHE A 239 -13.87 29.57 -0.80
C PHE A 239 -14.90 30.70 -0.88
N PRO A 240 -14.73 31.81 -0.15
CA PRO A 240 -15.71 32.88 -0.09
C PRO A 240 -15.80 33.72 -1.37
N ASN A 241 -14.87 33.54 -2.31
CA ASN A 241 -14.84 34.21 -3.61
C ASN A 241 -14.26 33.27 -4.69
N THR A 242 -14.35 33.69 -5.95
CA THR A 242 -13.93 32.94 -7.14
C THR A 242 -12.55 33.34 -7.65
N ASP A 243 -11.79 34.16 -6.92
CA ASP A 243 -10.47 34.65 -7.36
C ASP A 243 -9.50 33.48 -7.64
N ILE A 244 -9.68 32.36 -6.92
CA ILE A 244 -8.88 31.15 -7.12
C ILE A 244 -9.15 30.49 -8.47
N ASP A 245 -10.37 30.60 -9.00
CA ASP A 245 -10.76 30.01 -10.28
C ASP A 245 -10.02 30.71 -11.42
N ASP A 246 -9.98 32.04 -11.41
CA ASP A 246 -9.22 32.85 -12.38
C ASP A 246 -7.72 32.53 -12.37
N ILE A 247 -7.15 32.33 -11.18
CA ILE A 247 -5.73 31.96 -11.03
C ILE A 247 -5.47 30.56 -11.63
N LEU A 248 -6.35 29.60 -11.36
CA LEU A 248 -6.22 28.24 -11.90
C LEU A 248 -6.31 28.24 -13.43
N GLU A 249 -7.22 29.02 -14.02
CA GLU A 249 -7.35 29.16 -15.47
C GLU A 249 -6.09 29.76 -16.11
N GLN A 250 -5.55 30.83 -15.53
CA GLN A 250 -4.32 31.48 -16.03
C GLN A 250 -3.11 30.54 -15.98
N LEU A 251 -2.96 29.76 -14.90
CA LEU A 251 -1.89 28.78 -14.78
C LEU A 251 -2.04 27.67 -15.83
N ALA A 252 -3.25 27.16 -16.02
CA ALA A 252 -3.52 26.14 -17.03
C ALA A 252 -3.24 26.64 -18.46
N GLU A 253 -3.59 27.89 -18.77
CA GLU A 253 -3.30 28.50 -20.08
C GLU A 253 -1.80 28.65 -20.32
N LYS A 254 -1.06 29.14 -19.31
CA LYS A 254 0.38 29.33 -19.36
C LYS A 254 1.13 28.02 -19.67
N ASP A 255 0.70 26.93 -19.05
CA ASP A 255 1.33 25.61 -19.23
C ASP A 255 0.74 24.82 -20.40
N SER A 256 -0.26 25.35 -21.10
CA SER A 256 -0.94 24.66 -22.21
C SER A 256 -0.02 24.30 -23.38
N MET A 257 1.14 24.96 -23.50
CA MET A 257 2.16 24.65 -24.48
C MET A 257 2.82 23.28 -24.31
N TYR A 258 2.84 22.72 -23.09
CA TYR A 258 3.42 21.40 -22.82
C TYR A 258 2.51 20.23 -23.20
N TYR A 259 1.27 20.51 -23.59
CA TYR A 259 0.23 19.50 -23.87
C TYR A 259 -0.36 19.62 -25.28
N GLN A 260 0.34 20.27 -26.21
CA GLN A 260 -0.14 20.49 -27.58
C GLN A 260 -0.49 19.17 -28.30
N ASP A 261 0.29 18.12 -28.07
CA ASP A 261 0.07 16.80 -28.67
C ASP A 261 -1.23 16.14 -28.19
N LEU A 262 -1.68 16.44 -26.97
CA LEU A 262 -2.96 15.94 -26.44
C LEU A 262 -4.16 16.69 -27.03
N LYS A 263 -4.01 17.98 -27.38
CA LYS A 263 -5.07 18.76 -28.03
C LYS A 263 -5.43 18.17 -29.40
N ALA A 264 -4.45 17.66 -30.14
CA ALA A 264 -4.67 16.98 -31.41
C ALA A 264 -5.50 15.70 -31.26
N ILE A 265 -5.33 14.97 -30.15
CA ILE A 265 -6.08 13.74 -29.84
C ILE A 265 -7.51 14.06 -29.38
N ALA A 266 -7.72 15.10 -28.58
CA ALA A 266 -9.05 15.50 -28.10
C ALA A 266 -9.95 16.09 -29.21
N SER A 267 -9.35 16.53 -30.31
CA SER A 267 -10.04 17.15 -31.46
C SER A 267 -10.34 16.16 -32.59
N ALA A 268 -9.88 14.92 -32.48
CA ALA A 268 -10.03 13.85 -33.46
C ALA A 268 -11.14 12.86 -33.04
#